data_AF-A0A8T4JZG6-F1
#
_entry.id   AF-A0A8T4JZG6-F1
#
_cell.length_a   1.000
_cell.length_b   1.000
_cell.length_c   1.000
_cell.angle_alpha   90.00
_cell.angle_beta   90.00
_cell.angle_gamma   90.00
#
_symmetry.space_group_name_H-M   'P 1'
#
loop_
_entity.id
_entity.type
_entity.pdbx_description
1 polymer ?
#
loop_
_entity_poly.entity_id
_entity_poly.type
_entity_poly.pdbx_seq_one_letter_code
_entity_poly.pdbx_strand_id
1 'polypeptide(L)'
;MQKKILYFRWAVFGISAVLLLSLLAHSALFLAMNTWFAVENGTLVTNENRQLIETRFALRDAADAIARTGTGVFNIGCLVLLYPLMVMRKMYSPKRIIAWLLGLLLSILVVTVPFMLNDTIYGYADYFLPVLHVLPCIALLFLVSGAQLLFGKFGDK
;
A
#
# COMPACT_ATOMS: atom_id res chain seq x y z
N MET A 1 18.87 18.61 16.38
CA MET A 1 17.45 18.46 15.99
C MET A 1 17.28 18.10 14.51
N GLN A 2 17.96 18.78 13.58
CA GLN A 2 17.85 18.56 12.13
C GLN A 2 18.13 17.11 11.66
N LYS A 3 19.18 16.44 12.17
CA LYS A 3 19.49 15.04 11.80
C LYS A 3 18.35 14.07 12.14
N LYS A 4 17.68 14.24 13.30
CA LYS A 4 16.56 13.38 13.73
C LYS A 4 15.33 13.53 12.80
N ILE A 5 15.05 14.76 12.36
CA ILE A 5 13.97 15.06 11.40
C ILE A 5 14.28 14.45 10.03
N LEU A 6 15.55 14.47 9.59
CA LEU A 6 15.97 13.86 8.34
C LEU A 6 15.74 12.34 8.34
N TYR A 7 16.20 11.64 9.39
CA TYR A 7 15.99 10.19 9.52
C TYR A 7 14.51 9.82 9.55
N PHE A 8 13.69 10.60 10.24
CA PHE A 8 12.24 10.38 10.25
C PHE A 8 11.62 10.54 8.86
N ARG A 9 12.00 11.58 8.10
CA ARG A 9 11.54 11.76 6.71
C ARG A 9 11.93 10.59 5.82
N TRP A 10 13.15 10.07 5.95
CA TRP A 10 13.59 8.89 5.23
C TRP A 10 12.83 7.63 5.63
N ALA A 11 12.52 7.47 6.92
CA ALA A 11 11.70 6.35 7.39
C ALA A 11 10.28 6.42 6.79
N VAL A 12 9.64 7.58 6.85
CA VAL A 12 8.31 7.81 6.25
C VAL A 12 8.34 7.52 4.75
N PHE A 13 9.33 8.04 4.03
CA PHE A 13 9.50 7.80 2.60
C PHE A 13 9.72 6.31 2.29
N GLY A 14 10.61 5.65 3.02
CA GLY A 14 10.91 4.23 2.84
C GLY A 14 9.69 3.35 3.06
N ILE A 15 8.93 3.61 4.12
CA ILE A 15 7.70 2.88 4.44
C ILE A 15 6.64 3.09 3.33
N SER A 16 6.44 4.33 2.86
CA SER A 16 5.57 4.59 1.70
C SER A 16 6.04 3.89 0.43
N ALA A 17 7.35 3.93 0.14
CA ALA A 17 7.92 3.33 -1.06
C ALA A 17 7.72 1.81 -1.06
N VAL A 18 7.93 1.14 0.07
CA VAL A 18 7.69 -0.31 0.19
C VAL A 18 6.23 -0.65 -0.13
N LEU A 19 5.27 0.11 0.43
CA LEU A 19 3.86 -0.09 0.11
C LEU A 19 3.59 0.10 -1.39
N LEU A 20 3.98 1.24 -1.94
CA LEU A 20 3.67 1.58 -3.34
C LEU A 20 4.33 0.62 -4.33
N LEU A 21 5.58 0.24 -4.09
CA LEU A 21 6.28 -0.73 -4.93
C LEU A 21 5.64 -2.12 -4.83
N SER A 22 5.20 -2.54 -3.64
CA SER A 22 4.50 -3.82 -3.48
C SER A 22 3.16 -3.86 -4.22
N LEU A 23 2.38 -2.77 -4.15
CA LEU A 23 1.10 -2.65 -4.85
C LEU A 23 1.29 -2.56 -6.37
N LEU A 24 2.31 -1.82 -6.81
CA LEU A 24 2.67 -1.73 -8.22
C LEU A 24 3.10 -3.10 -8.76
N ALA A 25 3.97 -3.82 -8.04
CA ALA A 25 4.42 -5.15 -8.44
C ALA A 25 3.26 -6.14 -8.49
N HIS A 26 2.39 -6.15 -7.47
CA HIS A 26 1.18 -6.97 -7.44
C HIS A 26 0.27 -6.68 -8.66
N SER A 27 0.00 -5.40 -8.92
CA SER A 27 -0.87 -4.95 -10.01
C SER A 27 -0.27 -5.25 -11.39
N ALA A 28 1.04 -5.06 -11.55
CA ALA A 28 1.77 -5.39 -12.78
C ALA A 28 1.85 -6.89 -13.03
N LEU A 29 2.00 -7.71 -11.98
CA LEU A 29 1.99 -9.17 -12.10
C LEU A 29 0.63 -9.70 -12.56
N PHE A 30 -0.47 -9.09 -12.10
CA PHE A 30 -1.81 -9.46 -12.58
C PHE A 30 -1.98 -9.18 -14.08
N LEU A 31 -1.57 -8.00 -14.51
CA LEU A 31 -1.59 -7.65 -15.93
C LEU A 31 -0.68 -8.59 -16.74
N ALA A 32 0.53 -8.89 -16.26
CA ALA A 32 1.46 -9.81 -16.91
C ALA A 32 0.91 -11.24 -17.05
N MET A 33 0.20 -11.72 -16.02
CA MET A 33 -0.49 -13.01 -16.10
C MET A 33 -1.60 -13.01 -17.13
N ASN A 34 -2.34 -11.91 -17.26
CA ASN A 34 -3.39 -11.77 -18.26
C ASN A 34 -2.80 -11.69 -19.69
N THR A 35 -1.72 -10.94 -19.90
CA THR A 35 -1.15 -10.72 -21.23
C THR A 35 -0.32 -11.89 -21.78
N TRP A 36 0.47 -12.55 -20.93
CA TRP A 36 1.44 -13.57 -21.39
C TRP A 36 1.05 -15.01 -21.06
N PHE A 37 0.16 -15.20 -20.07
CA PHE A 37 -0.29 -16.52 -19.63
C PHE A 37 -1.81 -16.63 -19.71
N ALA A 38 -2.39 -16.08 -20.78
CA ALA A 38 -3.82 -16.14 -21.05
C ALA A 38 -4.28 -17.60 -21.17
N VAL A 39 -5.26 -17.95 -20.36
CA VAL A 39 -5.96 -19.24 -20.37
C VAL A 39 -7.43 -18.90 -20.44
N GLU A 40 -8.12 -19.43 -21.46
CA GLU A 40 -9.56 -19.23 -21.61
C GLU A 40 -10.31 -19.88 -20.45
N ASN A 41 -11.29 -19.16 -19.91
CA ASN A 41 -12.15 -19.65 -18.84
C ASN A 41 -12.89 -20.91 -19.30
N GLY A 42 -12.84 -21.98 -18.49
CA GLY A 42 -13.50 -23.24 -18.81
C GLY A 42 -12.65 -24.21 -19.64
N THR A 43 -11.38 -23.91 -19.89
CA THR A 43 -10.45 -24.87 -20.48
C THR A 43 -10.28 -26.09 -19.57
N LEU A 44 -10.47 -27.28 -20.17
CA LEU A 44 -10.20 -28.55 -19.48
C LEU A 44 -8.70 -28.68 -19.22
N VAL A 45 -8.36 -29.15 -18.02
CA VAL A 45 -6.96 -29.39 -17.65
C VAL A 45 -6.47 -30.62 -18.40
N THR A 46 -5.64 -30.39 -19.43
CA THR A 46 -4.92 -31.43 -20.16
C THR A 46 -3.46 -31.47 -19.72
N ASN A 47 -2.75 -32.57 -20.01
CA ASN A 47 -1.31 -32.67 -19.72
C ASN A 47 -0.49 -31.57 -20.43
N GLU A 48 -0.95 -31.07 -21.56
CA GLU A 48 -0.29 -30.01 -22.34
C GLU A 48 -0.42 -28.63 -21.68
N ASN A 49 -1.59 -28.33 -21.09
CA ASN A 49 -1.87 -27.02 -20.48
C ASN A 49 -1.53 -26.94 -18.99
N ARG A 50 -1.27 -28.09 -18.35
CA ARG A 50 -1.07 -28.21 -16.91
C ARG A 50 0.06 -27.31 -16.39
N GLN A 51 1.22 -27.31 -17.06
CA GLN A 51 2.38 -26.52 -16.62
C GLN A 51 2.09 -25.01 -16.67
N LEU A 52 1.34 -24.56 -17.67
CA LEU A 52 0.97 -23.15 -17.82
C LEU A 52 -0.03 -22.71 -16.74
N ILE A 53 -0.99 -23.57 -16.41
CA ILE A 53 -1.95 -23.35 -15.32
C ILE A 53 -1.23 -23.31 -13.97
N GLU A 54 -0.33 -24.26 -13.68
CA GLU A 54 0.46 -24.30 -12.44
C GLU A 54 1.34 -23.05 -12.29
N THR A 55 1.98 -22.61 -13.37
CA THR A 55 2.79 -21.38 -13.38
C THR A 55 1.94 -20.15 -13.07
N ARG A 56 0.71 -20.09 -13.60
CA ARG A 56 -0.21 -18.98 -13.35
C ARG A 56 -0.65 -18.92 -11.88
N PHE A 57 -0.95 -20.06 -11.26
CA PHE A 57 -1.24 -20.11 -9.82
C PHE A 57 -0.04 -19.68 -8.98
N ALA A 58 1.16 -20.16 -9.30
CA ALA A 58 2.38 -19.77 -8.60
C ALA A 58 2.66 -18.26 -8.71
N LEU A 59 2.45 -17.66 -9.89
CA LEU A 59 2.59 -16.21 -10.10
C LEU A 59 1.53 -15.41 -9.30
N ARG A 60 0.30 -15.90 -9.22
CA ARG A 60 -0.75 -15.29 -8.40
C ARG A 60 -0.39 -15.34 -6.92
N ASP A 61 0.05 -16.49 -6.42
CA ASP A 61 0.48 -16.64 -5.02
C ASP A 61 1.68 -15.73 -4.71
N ALA A 62 2.63 -15.60 -5.63
CA ALA A 62 3.77 -14.69 -5.49
C ALA A 62 3.32 -13.22 -5.46
N ALA A 63 2.39 -12.82 -6.33
CA ALA A 63 1.82 -11.47 -6.33
C ALA A 63 1.11 -11.16 -5.00
N ASP A 64 0.33 -12.10 -4.48
CA ASP A 64 -0.35 -11.97 -3.19
C ASP A 64 0.66 -11.87 -2.04
N ALA A 65 1.71 -12.70 -2.05
CA ALA A 65 2.76 -12.68 -1.03
C ALA A 65 3.51 -11.33 -1.01
N ILE A 66 3.80 -10.75 -2.19
CA ILE A 66 4.42 -9.43 -2.30
C ILE A 66 3.52 -8.36 -1.67
N ALA A 67 2.23 -8.36 -2.03
CA ALA A 67 1.27 -7.40 -1.49
C ALA A 67 1.10 -7.54 0.03
N ARG A 68 0.98 -8.77 0.55
CA ARG A 68 0.90 -9.05 1.99
C ARG A 68 2.14 -8.60 2.73
N THR A 69 3.32 -8.83 2.16
CA THR A 69 4.59 -8.42 2.77
C THR A 69 4.70 -6.90 2.82
N GLY A 70 4.43 -6.21 1.71
CA GLY A 70 4.51 -4.75 1.65
C GLY A 70 3.48 -4.06 2.56
N THR A 71 2.24 -4.54 2.58
CA THR A 71 1.19 -4.03 3.49
C THR A 71 1.52 -4.32 4.96
N GLY A 72 2.10 -5.49 5.27
CA GLY A 72 2.58 -5.83 6.60
C GLY A 72 3.71 -4.91 7.08
N VAL A 73 4.73 -4.70 6.26
CA VAL A 73 5.83 -3.76 6.55
C VAL A 73 5.30 -2.34 6.72
N PHE A 74 4.35 -1.93 5.87
CA PHE A 74 3.71 -0.62 5.99
C PHE A 74 2.97 -0.45 7.31
N ASN A 75 2.15 -1.42 7.68
CA ASN A 75 1.37 -1.38 8.92
C ASN A 75 2.29 -1.32 10.16
N ILE A 76 3.34 -2.14 10.20
CA ILE A 76 4.35 -2.09 11.27
C ILE A 76 5.04 -0.73 11.28
N GLY A 77 5.44 -0.23 10.11
CA GLY A 77 6.05 1.08 9.96
C GLY A 77 5.16 2.22 10.47
N CYS A 78 3.87 2.22 10.15
CA CYS A 78 2.90 3.18 10.66
C CYS A 78 2.79 3.15 12.19
N LEU A 79 2.78 1.97 12.80
CA LEU A 79 2.78 1.83 14.26
C LEU A 79 4.06 2.39 14.90
N VAL A 80 5.22 2.12 14.29
CA VAL A 80 6.51 2.68 14.74
C VAL A 80 6.52 4.21 14.61
N LEU A 81 5.94 4.76 13.53
CA LEU A 81 5.81 6.20 13.31
C LEU A 81 4.79 6.87 14.24
N LEU A 82 3.86 6.11 14.81
CA LEU A 82 2.85 6.61 15.75
C LEU A 82 3.49 7.13 17.05
N TYR A 83 4.51 6.45 17.55
CA TYR A 83 5.24 6.84 18.77
C TYR A 83 5.87 8.25 18.68
N PRO A 84 6.75 8.55 17.70
CA PRO A 84 7.31 9.89 17.55
C PRO A 84 6.25 10.94 17.25
N LEU A 85 5.15 10.57 16.58
CA LEU A 85 4.02 11.48 16.36
C LEU A 85 3.32 11.89 17.66
N MET A 86 3.16 10.96 18.61
CA MET A 86 2.55 11.24 19.91
C MET A 86 3.48 11.98 20.88
N VAL A 87 4.77 11.60 20.92
CA VAL A 87 5.75 12.09 21.90
C VAL A 87 6.39 13.41 21.46
N MET A 88 6.62 13.60 20.15
CA MET A 88 7.36 14.75 19.62
C MET A 88 6.43 15.74 18.89
N ARG A 89 5.31 16.11 19.54
CA ARG A 89 4.25 16.97 18.98
C ARG A 89 4.75 18.29 18.38
N LYS A 90 5.83 18.86 18.94
CA LYS A 90 6.38 20.16 18.50
C LYS A 90 7.27 20.06 17.24
N MET A 91 7.63 18.86 16.80
CA MET A 91 8.55 18.66 15.68
C MET A 91 7.87 18.63 14.30
N TYR A 92 6.57 18.36 14.24
CA TYR A 92 5.87 18.11 12.99
C TYR A 92 4.57 18.88 12.91
N SER A 93 4.30 19.50 11.75
CA SER A 93 3.02 20.15 11.50
C SER A 93 1.99 19.10 11.09
N PRO A 94 0.84 18.97 11.82
CA PRO A 94 -0.21 18.02 11.48
C PRO A 94 -0.71 18.18 10.04
N LYS A 95 -0.73 19.41 9.51
CA LYS A 95 -1.09 19.70 8.11
C LYS A 95 -0.21 18.96 7.10
N ARG A 96 1.10 18.86 7.37
CA ARG A 96 2.05 18.17 6.48
C ARG A 96 1.85 16.66 6.50
N ILE A 97 1.50 16.10 7.66
CA ILE A 97 1.20 14.67 7.79
C ILE A 97 -0.09 14.33 7.05
N ILE A 98 -1.13 15.15 7.23
CA ILE A 98 -2.39 15.03 6.48
C ILE A 98 -2.14 15.12 4.97
N ALA A 99 -1.37 16.10 4.52
CA ALA A 99 -1.02 16.23 3.09
C ALA A 99 -0.25 15.01 2.56
N TRP A 100 0.68 14.46 3.36
CA TRP A 100 1.38 13.22 3.01
C TRP A 100 0.43 12.02 2.93
N LEU A 101 -0.49 11.85 3.88
CA LEU A 101 -1.47 10.76 3.86
C LEU A 101 -2.40 10.85 2.64
N LEU A 102 -2.85 12.06 2.30
CA LEU A 102 -3.64 12.30 1.08
C LEU A 102 -2.83 11.98 -0.19
N GLY A 103 -1.57 12.41 -0.23
CA GLY A 103 -0.66 12.09 -1.33
C GLY A 103 -0.45 10.58 -1.47
N LEU A 104 -0.31 9.87 -0.35
CA LEU A 104 -0.17 8.41 -0.33
C LEU A 104 -1.42 7.72 -0.88
N LEU A 105 -2.63 8.15 -0.45
CA LEU A 105 -3.89 7.61 -0.98
C LEU A 105 -3.99 7.82 -2.49
N LEU A 106 -3.64 9.01 -2.98
CA LEU A 106 -3.62 9.28 -4.41
C LEU A 106 -2.60 8.41 -5.14
N SER A 107 -1.39 8.24 -4.59
CA SER A 107 -0.36 7.36 -5.17
C SER A 107 -0.81 5.90 -5.22
N ILE A 108 -1.52 5.41 -4.20
CA ILE A 108 -2.11 4.07 -4.21
C ILE A 108 -3.05 3.93 -5.41
N LEU A 109 -3.95 4.89 -5.63
CA LEU A 109 -4.86 4.86 -6.77
C LEU A 109 -4.12 4.89 -8.10
N VAL A 110 -3.06 5.68 -8.22
CA VAL A 110 -2.25 5.76 -9.46
C VAL A 110 -1.56 4.42 -9.77
N VAL A 111 -1.13 3.65 -8.77
CA VAL A 111 -0.43 2.37 -8.99
C VAL A 111 -1.37 1.17 -9.10
N THR A 112 -2.65 1.29 -8.74
CA THR A 112 -3.63 0.19 -8.81
C THR A 112 -4.67 0.37 -9.91
N VAL A 113 -5.27 1.56 -10.04
CA VAL A 113 -6.43 1.80 -10.91
C VAL A 113 -6.12 1.58 -12.40
N PRO A 114 -4.98 2.04 -12.97
CA PRO A 114 -4.71 1.83 -14.39
C PRO A 114 -4.60 0.35 -14.77
N PHE A 115 -4.04 -0.47 -13.88
CA PHE A 115 -3.92 -1.92 -14.10
C PHE A 115 -5.29 -2.59 -13.98
N MET A 116 -6.05 -2.22 -12.97
CA MET A 116 -7.40 -2.71 -12.75
C MET A 116 -8.33 -2.43 -13.94
N LEU A 117 -8.28 -1.23 -14.51
CA LEU A 117 -9.13 -0.86 -15.66
C LEU A 117 -8.74 -1.60 -16.95
N ASN A 118 -7.50 -2.02 -17.06
CA ASN A 118 -6.99 -2.76 -18.22
C ASN A 118 -7.10 -4.29 -18.06
N ASP A 119 -7.50 -4.79 -16.89
CA ASP A 119 -7.64 -6.21 -16.64
C ASP A 119 -9.09 -6.67 -16.87
N THR A 120 -9.24 -7.63 -17.78
CA THR A 120 -10.52 -8.23 -18.17
C THR A 120 -10.83 -9.54 -17.43
N ILE A 121 -9.88 -10.08 -16.68
CA ILE A 121 -9.97 -11.40 -16.04
C ILE A 121 -10.14 -11.25 -14.52
N TYR A 122 -9.31 -10.44 -13.87
CA TYR A 122 -9.36 -10.28 -12.41
C TYR A 122 -10.40 -9.23 -12.00
N GLY A 123 -11.05 -9.46 -10.85
CA GLY A 123 -12.07 -8.55 -10.35
C GLY A 123 -11.44 -7.32 -9.68
N TYR A 124 -12.22 -6.24 -9.57
CA TYR A 124 -11.80 -5.03 -8.86
C TYR A 124 -11.39 -5.32 -7.41
N ALA A 125 -12.03 -6.30 -6.76
CA ALA A 125 -11.72 -6.70 -5.40
C ALA A 125 -10.28 -7.24 -5.26
N ASP A 126 -9.76 -7.94 -6.28
CA ASP A 126 -8.42 -8.53 -6.21
C ASP A 126 -7.33 -7.44 -6.09
N TYR A 127 -7.52 -6.29 -6.75
CA TYR A 127 -6.59 -5.15 -6.69
C TYR A 127 -6.69 -4.34 -5.39
N PHE A 128 -7.88 -4.24 -4.82
CA PHE A 128 -8.14 -3.39 -3.66
C PHE A 128 -8.05 -4.11 -2.31
N LEU A 129 -8.02 -5.44 -2.29
CA LEU A 129 -7.91 -6.20 -1.05
C LEU A 129 -6.62 -5.87 -0.27
N PRO A 130 -5.42 -5.75 -0.90
CA PRO A 130 -4.23 -5.26 -0.21
C PRO A 130 -4.38 -3.82 0.31
N VAL A 131 -5.09 -2.96 -0.43
CA VAL A 131 -5.33 -1.57 -0.02
C VAL A 131 -6.21 -1.53 1.22
N LEU A 132 -7.24 -2.38 1.30
CA LEU A 132 -8.11 -2.48 2.47
C LEU A 132 -7.33 -2.83 3.75
N HIS A 133 -6.28 -3.64 3.65
CA HIS A 133 -5.43 -4.01 4.78
C HIS A 133 -4.58 -2.85 5.35
N VAL A 134 -4.35 -1.78 4.59
CA VAL A 134 -3.58 -0.61 5.06
C VAL A 134 -4.46 0.57 5.49
N LEU A 135 -5.73 0.58 5.08
CA LEU A 135 -6.68 1.63 5.46
C LEU A 135 -6.81 1.86 6.97
N PRO A 136 -6.86 0.83 7.84
CA PRO A 136 -6.92 1.06 9.29
C PRO A 136 -5.74 1.88 9.84
N CYS A 137 -4.52 1.61 9.36
CA CYS A 137 -3.33 2.34 9.79
C CYS A 137 -3.33 3.78 9.27
N ILE A 138 -3.74 3.99 8.00
CA ILE A 138 -3.90 5.32 7.42
C ILE A 138 -4.96 6.11 8.20
N ALA A 139 -6.11 5.51 8.50
CA ALA A 139 -7.19 6.11 9.26
C ALA A 139 -6.74 6.48 10.68
N LEU A 140 -5.99 5.60 11.35
CA LEU A 140 -5.42 5.88 12.67
C LEU A 140 -4.49 7.10 12.64
N LEU A 141 -3.58 7.17 11.67
CA LEU A 141 -2.68 8.31 11.52
C LEU A 141 -3.43 9.61 11.20
N PHE A 142 -4.50 9.53 10.40
CA PHE A 142 -5.41 10.65 10.14
C PHE A 142 -6.09 11.14 11.42
N LEU A 143 -6.65 10.22 12.21
CA LEU A 143 -7.36 10.55 13.45
C LEU A 143 -6.43 11.22 14.46
N VAL A 144 -5.24 10.66 14.67
CA VAL A 144 -4.25 11.24 15.60
C VAL A 144 -3.81 12.62 15.11
N SER A 145 -3.50 12.77 13.82
CA SER A 145 -3.08 14.06 13.26
C SER A 145 -4.21 15.10 13.28
N GLY A 146 -5.45 14.69 13.01
CA GLY A 146 -6.64 15.53 13.07
C GLY A 146 -6.93 16.00 14.50
N ALA A 147 -6.85 15.10 15.48
CA ALA A 147 -6.97 15.45 16.89
C ALA A 147 -5.87 16.44 17.32
N GLN A 148 -4.62 16.25 16.89
CA GLN A 148 -3.54 17.21 17.15
C GLN A 148 -3.80 18.57 16.50
N LEU A 149 -4.41 18.62 15.32
CA LEU A 149 -4.77 19.88 14.66
C LEU A 149 -5.89 20.64 15.40
N LEU A 150 -6.90 19.91 15.89
CA LEU A 150 -8.07 20.47 16.58
C LEU A 150 -7.76 20.90 18.02
N PHE A 151 -7.08 20.03 18.78
CA PHE A 151 -6.83 20.23 20.22
C PHE A 151 -5.45 20.83 20.51
N GLY A 152 -4.49 20.74 19.59
CA GLY A 152 -3.14 21.29 19.76
C GLY A 152 -3.08 22.82 19.84
N LYS A 153 -4.16 23.52 19.48
CA LYS A 153 -4.26 24.99 19.65
C LYS A 153 -4.52 25.44 21.09
N PHE A 154 -4.88 24.55 22.01
CA PHE A 154 -5.26 24.91 23.39
C PHE A 154 -4.11 24.85 24.42
N GLY A 155 -2.89 24.50 24.00
CA GLY A 155 -1.76 24.26 24.92
C GLY A 155 -0.63 25.31 24.90
N ASP A 156 -0.72 26.38 24.10
CA ASP A 156 0.23 27.50 24.11
C ASP A 156 -0.33 28.68 24.92
N LYS A 157 -0.57 28.46 26.23
CA LYS A 157 -0.69 29.53 27.22
C LYS A 157 0.39 29.33 28.28
#